data_AF-A0A562VM14-F1
#
_entry.id   AF-A0A562VM14-F1
#
_cell.length_a   1.000
_cell.length_b   1.000
_cell.length_c   1.000
_cell.angle_alpha   90.00
_cell.angle_beta   90.00
_cell.angle_gamma   90.00
#
_symmetry.space_group_name_H-M   'P 1'
#
loop_
_entity.id
_entity.type
_entity.pdbx_description
1 polymer ?
#
loop_
_entity_poly.entity_id
_entity_poly.type
_entity_poly.pdbx_seq_one_letter_code
_entity_poly.pdbx_strand_id
1 'polypeptide(L)'
;MHIEAQHISLATRTHSSIFRGSYISAIYIDILYGDKQKKIGEGKVFEVRMDRIVNDGECSLFDVFDGHSSDLGNLYEELFADDELIPDVEDELMDYGNIVLIKSILLLPEYRGQGVGGLLALAIAERFDDRDIVALKPWPMTADDPDNVAGAWELLQLSPAEQKTIAAKLRKSYQHAGFKPLFKGSSHLFLTHFRHPTATELIESSVGFK
;
A
#
# COMPACT_ATOMS: atom_id res chain seq x y z
N MET A 1 9.83 4.47 23.51
CA MET A 1 10.81 3.58 22.84
C MET A 1 11.12 4.21 21.49
N HIS A 2 12.40 4.43 21.16
CA HIS A 2 12.80 4.92 19.84
C HIS A 2 13.11 3.69 18.97
N ILE A 3 12.42 3.55 17.83
CA ILE A 3 12.68 2.48 16.87
C ILE A 3 13.83 2.89 15.97
N GLU A 4 14.82 2.03 15.88
CA GLU A 4 15.86 2.13 14.86
C GLU A 4 15.39 1.38 13.61
N ALA A 5 15.05 2.12 12.56
CA ALA A 5 14.44 1.57 11.36
C ALA A 5 15.34 0.53 10.64
N GLN A 6 16.66 0.62 10.81
CA GLN A 6 17.63 -0.39 10.34
C GLN A 6 17.42 -1.81 10.92
N HIS A 7 16.69 -1.92 12.03
CA HIS A 7 16.36 -3.21 12.65
C HIS A 7 14.98 -3.73 12.21
N ILE A 8 14.30 -3.07 11.28
CA ILE A 8 13.06 -3.54 10.70
C ILE A 8 13.40 -4.42 9.49
N SER A 9 12.75 -5.58 9.41
CA SER A 9 12.78 -6.43 8.21
C SER A 9 11.36 -6.83 7.81
N LEU A 10 11.20 -7.24 6.55
CA LEU A 10 9.92 -7.66 5.99
C LEU A 10 10.01 -9.12 5.52
N ALA A 11 9.01 -9.94 5.82
CA ALA A 11 8.96 -11.36 5.41
C ALA A 11 7.64 -11.71 4.72
N THR A 12 7.68 -12.16 3.47
CA THR A 12 6.46 -12.54 2.73
C THR A 12 5.99 -13.94 3.14
N ARG A 13 4.70 -14.12 3.45
CA ARG A 13 4.18 -15.39 3.97
C ARG A 13 3.33 -16.21 3.01
N THR A 14 2.59 -15.59 2.09
CA THR A 14 1.69 -16.33 1.18
C THR A 14 1.36 -15.51 -0.06
N HIS A 15 1.30 -16.18 -1.22
CA HIS A 15 0.52 -15.78 -2.40
C HIS A 15 -0.70 -16.70 -2.46
N SER A 16 -1.91 -16.17 -2.33
CA SER A 16 -3.09 -16.89 -2.79
C SER A 16 -3.53 -16.26 -4.11
N SER A 17 -3.60 -17.04 -5.18
CA SER A 17 -4.32 -16.66 -6.39
C SER A 17 -5.82 -16.78 -6.10
N ILE A 18 -6.58 -15.69 -6.25
CA ILE A 18 -7.95 -15.63 -5.72
C ILE A 18 -9.01 -16.00 -6.78
N PHE A 19 -8.65 -16.08 -8.06
CA PHE A 19 -9.60 -16.38 -9.15
C PHE A 19 -9.05 -17.39 -10.17
N ARG A 20 -9.96 -18.05 -10.92
CA ARG A 20 -9.62 -18.85 -12.11
C ARG A 20 -8.89 -17.94 -13.10
N GLY A 21 -7.58 -18.10 -13.26
CA GLY A 21 -6.75 -17.27 -14.16
C GLY A 21 -5.66 -16.40 -13.50
N SER A 22 -5.46 -16.43 -12.18
CA SER A 22 -4.30 -15.80 -11.48
C SER A 22 -4.10 -14.28 -11.61
N TYR A 23 -5.10 -13.51 -12.04
CA TYR A 23 -4.93 -12.06 -12.27
C TYR A 23 -4.77 -11.21 -11.01
N ILE A 24 -5.27 -11.68 -9.86
CA ILE A 24 -5.06 -11.03 -8.56
C ILE A 24 -4.34 -11.97 -7.61
N SER A 25 -3.28 -11.46 -6.98
CA SER A 25 -2.59 -12.09 -5.85
C SER A 25 -2.79 -11.26 -4.58
N ALA A 26 -3.22 -11.92 -3.50
CA ALA A 26 -3.09 -11.36 -2.16
C ALA A 26 -1.76 -11.78 -1.54
N ILE A 27 -0.99 -10.78 -1.10
CA ILE A 27 0.35 -10.93 -0.54
C ILE A 27 0.31 -10.45 0.91
N TYR A 28 0.72 -11.33 1.82
CA TYR A 28 0.82 -11.02 3.25
C TYR A 28 2.28 -10.85 3.64
N ILE A 29 2.59 -9.74 4.28
CA ILE A 29 3.93 -9.33 4.66
C ILE A 29 3.98 -9.23 6.18
N ASP A 30 4.91 -9.93 6.79
CA ASP A 30 5.21 -9.81 8.20
C ASP A 30 6.24 -8.71 8.42
N ILE A 31 5.99 -7.85 9.41
CA ILE A 31 6.92 -6.77 9.79
C ILE A 31 7.63 -7.22 11.07
N LEU A 32 8.95 -7.39 10.97
CA LEU A 32 9.79 -7.95 12.02
C LEU A 32 10.73 -6.88 12.57
N TYR A 33 11.10 -6.98 13.85
CA TYR A 33 12.00 -6.03 14.51
C TYR A 33 13.07 -6.69 15.37
N GLY A 34 14.28 -6.16 15.27
CA GLY A 34 15.45 -6.52 16.07
C GLY A 34 16.07 -7.86 15.66
N ASP A 35 17.19 -8.20 16.30
CA ASP A 35 17.98 -9.41 15.99
C ASP A 35 17.18 -10.71 16.11
N LYS A 36 16.21 -10.73 17.04
CA LYS A 36 15.33 -11.88 17.27
C LYS A 36 14.16 -11.96 16.28
N GLN A 37 14.05 -11.03 15.33
CA GLN A 37 13.02 -11.00 14.30
C GLN A 37 11.61 -11.12 14.89
N LYS A 38 11.34 -10.37 15.97
CA LYS A 38 10.02 -10.38 16.62
C LYS A 38 8.99 -9.78 15.64
N LYS A 39 7.87 -10.47 15.39
CA LYS A 39 6.75 -9.88 14.64
C LYS A 39 6.17 -8.70 15.42
N ILE A 40 6.21 -7.51 14.81
CA ILE A 40 5.68 -6.26 15.37
C ILE A 40 4.53 -5.69 14.53
N GLY A 41 4.24 -6.29 13.38
CA GLY A 41 3.27 -5.78 12.44
C GLY A 41 3.00 -6.74 11.30
N GLU A 42 2.08 -6.33 10.44
CA GLU A 42 1.82 -6.98 9.17
C GLU A 42 1.33 -5.99 8.11
N GLY A 43 1.59 -6.31 6.85
CA GLY A 43 1.06 -5.63 5.69
C GLY A 43 0.25 -6.58 4.83
N LYS A 44 -0.80 -6.07 4.20
CA LYS A 44 -1.58 -6.77 3.19
C LYS A 44 -1.50 -5.99 1.89
N VAL A 45 -1.19 -6.69 0.80
CA VAL A 45 -1.04 -6.12 -0.54
C VAL A 45 -1.87 -6.92 -1.53
N PHE A 46 -2.48 -6.23 -2.48
CA PHE A 46 -3.09 -6.84 -3.66
C PHE A 46 -2.28 -6.47 -4.89
N GLU A 47 -1.82 -7.47 -5.64
CA GLU A 47 -1.16 -7.29 -6.94
C GLU A 47 -2.18 -7.66 -8.02
N VAL A 48 -2.49 -6.72 -8.91
CA VAL A 48 -3.39 -6.88 -10.05
C VAL A 48 -2.58 -6.88 -11.35
N ARG A 49 -2.57 -8.02 -12.03
CA ARG A 49 -1.83 -8.26 -13.27
C ARG A 49 -2.57 -7.70 -14.49
N MET A 50 -2.62 -6.37 -14.61
CA MET A 50 -3.33 -5.70 -15.71
C MET A 50 -2.80 -6.12 -17.07
N ASP A 51 -1.48 -6.31 -17.17
CA ASP A 51 -0.78 -6.81 -18.35
C ASP A 51 -1.42 -8.11 -18.88
N ARG A 52 -1.70 -9.06 -18.00
CA ARG A 52 -2.29 -10.36 -18.35
C ARG A 52 -3.77 -10.25 -18.66
N ILE A 53 -4.52 -9.48 -17.88
CA ILE A 53 -5.96 -9.30 -18.09
C ILE A 53 -6.24 -8.80 -19.51
N VAL A 54 -5.51 -7.75 -19.93
CA VAL A 54 -5.66 -7.14 -21.25
C VAL A 54 -5.23 -8.11 -22.36
N ASN A 55 -4.15 -8.88 -22.16
CA ASN A 55 -3.63 -9.80 -23.18
C ASN A 55 -4.45 -11.07 -23.35
N ASP A 56 -4.98 -11.64 -22.26
CA ASP A 56 -5.73 -12.89 -22.29
C ASP A 56 -7.15 -12.67 -22.84
N GLY A 57 -7.74 -11.49 -22.62
CA GLY A 57 -9.04 -11.09 -23.18
C GLY A 57 -10.24 -11.91 -22.67
N GLU A 58 -10.02 -12.77 -21.67
CA GLU A 58 -11.06 -13.64 -21.09
C GLU A 58 -11.97 -12.91 -20.09
N CYS A 59 -11.51 -11.78 -19.52
CA CYS A 59 -12.25 -10.95 -18.57
C CYS A 59 -11.87 -9.47 -18.72
N SER A 60 -12.78 -8.58 -18.33
CA SER A 60 -12.52 -7.13 -18.34
C SER A 60 -11.76 -6.70 -17.08
N LEU A 61 -11.04 -5.57 -17.16
CA LEU A 61 -10.44 -4.94 -15.97
C LEU A 61 -11.51 -4.61 -14.94
N PHE A 62 -12.65 -4.05 -15.37
CA PHE A 62 -13.79 -3.78 -14.51
C PHE A 62 -14.21 -4.99 -13.66
N ASP A 63 -14.45 -6.15 -14.30
CA ASP A 63 -14.89 -7.37 -13.60
C ASP A 63 -13.87 -7.82 -12.55
N VAL A 64 -12.57 -7.67 -12.85
CA VAL A 64 -11.49 -8.06 -11.95
C VAL A 64 -11.40 -7.14 -10.73
N PHE A 65 -11.54 -5.82 -10.92
CA PHE A 65 -11.48 -4.86 -9.82
C PHE A 65 -12.76 -4.88 -8.95
N ASP A 66 -13.95 -4.96 -9.56
CA ASP A 66 -15.23 -4.98 -8.85
C ASP A 66 -15.42 -6.28 -8.03
N GLY A 67 -14.90 -7.40 -8.53
CA GLY A 67 -15.11 -8.71 -7.93
C GLY A 67 -14.42 -8.99 -6.59
N HIS A 68 -13.54 -8.10 -6.07
CA HIS A 68 -12.66 -8.46 -4.95
C HIS A 68 -12.82 -7.63 -3.67
N SER A 69 -12.87 -6.30 -3.75
CA SER A 69 -13.06 -5.47 -2.55
C SER A 69 -13.53 -4.08 -2.92
N SER A 70 -14.22 -3.43 -1.99
CA SER A 70 -14.57 -2.01 -2.13
C SER A 70 -13.33 -1.14 -2.34
N ASP A 71 -12.16 -1.52 -1.83
CA ASP A 71 -10.93 -0.74 -2.02
C ASP A 71 -10.36 -0.88 -3.42
N LEU A 72 -10.42 -2.07 -4.05
CA LEU A 72 -10.06 -2.22 -5.46
C LEU A 72 -11.09 -1.53 -6.37
N GLY A 73 -12.39 -1.65 -6.09
CA GLY A 73 -13.42 -0.90 -6.81
C GLY A 73 -13.21 0.62 -6.73
N ASN A 74 -12.95 1.16 -5.53
CA ASN A 74 -12.65 2.59 -5.36
C ASN A 74 -11.37 3.01 -6.10
N LEU A 75 -10.37 2.13 -6.18
CA LEU A 75 -9.15 2.40 -6.95
C LEU A 75 -9.43 2.39 -8.45
N TYR A 76 -10.27 1.47 -8.93
CA TYR A 76 -10.71 1.42 -10.33
C TYR A 76 -11.36 2.74 -10.76
N GLU A 77 -12.28 3.26 -9.96
CA GLU A 77 -12.95 4.55 -10.22
C GLU A 77 -11.98 5.75 -10.29
N GLU A 78 -10.80 5.64 -9.66
CA GLU A 78 -9.75 6.68 -9.76
C GLU A 78 -8.81 6.47 -10.94
N LEU A 79 -8.65 5.24 -11.42
CA LEU A 79 -7.70 4.89 -12.49
C LEU A 79 -8.35 4.93 -13.88
N PHE A 80 -9.65 4.67 -13.98
CA PHE A 80 -10.34 4.45 -15.25
C PHE A 80 -11.55 5.39 -15.43
N ALA A 81 -11.77 5.81 -16.67
CA ALA A 81 -12.99 6.45 -17.14
C ALA A 81 -13.44 5.73 -18.41
N ASP A 82 -14.69 5.26 -18.44
CA ASP A 82 -15.23 4.46 -19.56
C ASP A 82 -14.34 3.24 -19.94
N ASP A 83 -13.78 2.58 -18.92
CA ASP A 83 -12.85 1.44 -19.01
C ASP A 83 -11.49 1.73 -19.69
N GLU A 84 -11.20 3.01 -19.95
CA GLU A 84 -9.88 3.49 -20.39
C GLU A 84 -9.12 4.15 -19.23
N LEU A 85 -7.79 4.02 -19.21
CA LEU A 85 -6.98 4.71 -18.20
C LEU A 85 -7.18 6.21 -18.34
N ILE A 86 -7.34 6.92 -17.21
CA ILE A 86 -7.39 8.37 -17.27
C ILE A 86 -6.03 8.93 -17.72
N PRO A 87 -5.98 10.06 -18.45
CA PRO A 87 -4.72 10.58 -19.01
C PRO A 87 -3.62 10.83 -17.98
N ASP A 88 -3.97 11.34 -16.79
CA ASP A 88 -3.00 11.59 -15.71
C ASP A 88 -2.33 10.30 -15.20
N VAL A 89 -2.98 9.14 -15.35
CA VAL A 89 -2.44 7.83 -15.00
C VAL A 89 -1.65 7.25 -16.17
N GLU A 90 -2.17 7.39 -17.40
CA GLU A 90 -1.51 6.94 -18.62
C GLU A 90 -0.15 7.63 -18.82
N ASP A 91 -0.05 8.93 -18.56
CA ASP A 91 1.22 9.68 -18.65
C ASP A 91 2.30 9.18 -17.67
N GLU A 92 1.88 8.61 -16.53
CA GLU A 92 2.74 8.05 -15.49
C GLU A 92 2.96 6.54 -15.65
N LEU A 93 2.26 5.92 -16.60
CA LEU A 93 2.36 4.52 -16.95
C LEU A 93 3.12 4.40 -18.28
N MET A 94 4.32 3.83 -18.26
CA MET A 94 5.03 3.57 -19.52
C MET A 94 4.37 2.51 -20.43
N ASP A 95 3.28 1.87 -19.97
CA ASP A 95 2.38 0.90 -20.64
C ASP A 95 1.28 0.48 -19.62
N TYR A 96 0.40 -0.50 -19.90
CA TYR A 96 -0.41 -1.17 -18.87
C TYR A 96 0.48 -1.98 -17.89
N GLY A 97 1.18 -1.29 -16.99
CA GLY A 97 1.90 -1.88 -15.86
C GLY A 97 0.96 -2.54 -14.86
N ASN A 98 1.46 -3.33 -13.91
CA ASN A 98 0.60 -3.91 -12.88
C ASN A 98 0.24 -2.86 -11.83
N ILE A 99 -0.88 -3.08 -11.13
CA ILE A 99 -1.26 -2.26 -9.98
C ILE A 99 -0.98 -3.05 -8.71
N VAL A 100 -0.29 -2.43 -7.78
CA VAL A 100 -0.01 -2.96 -6.45
C VAL A 100 -0.70 -2.08 -5.43
N LEU A 101 -1.82 -2.53 -4.88
CA LEU A 101 -2.52 -1.82 -3.81
C LEU A 101 -1.99 -2.29 -2.44
N ILE A 102 -1.30 -1.42 -1.72
CA ILE A 102 -1.03 -1.62 -0.29
C ILE A 102 -2.34 -1.39 0.45
N LYS A 103 -3.04 -2.48 0.75
CA LYS A 103 -4.35 -2.49 1.41
C LYS A 103 -4.26 -2.04 2.86
N SER A 104 -3.28 -2.55 3.61
CA SER A 104 -3.10 -2.19 5.01
C SER A 104 -1.66 -2.37 5.47
N ILE A 105 -1.28 -1.56 6.46
CA ILE A 105 -0.05 -1.69 7.26
C ILE A 105 -0.46 -1.56 8.72
N LEU A 106 -0.25 -2.62 9.49
CA LEU A 106 -0.61 -2.72 10.90
C LEU A 106 0.65 -2.89 11.73
N LEU A 107 0.68 -2.19 12.85
CA LEU A 107 1.79 -2.24 13.81
C LEU A 107 1.22 -2.38 15.22
N LEU A 108 1.97 -3.03 16.10
CA LEU A 108 1.72 -3.03 17.54
C LEU A 108 1.70 -1.58 18.07
N PRO A 109 0.83 -1.23 19.04
CA PRO A 109 0.65 0.13 19.52
C PRO A 109 1.95 0.85 19.91
N GLU A 110 2.87 0.15 20.57
CA GLU A 110 4.15 0.69 21.03
C GLU A 110 5.13 1.03 19.89
N TYR A 111 4.84 0.59 18.66
CA TYR A 111 5.60 0.91 17.45
C TYR A 111 4.95 1.98 16.56
N ARG A 112 3.76 2.48 16.92
CA ARG A 112 3.03 3.52 16.18
C ARG A 112 3.55 4.92 16.50
N GLY A 113 3.24 5.89 15.64
CA GLY A 113 3.49 7.31 15.89
C GLY A 113 4.94 7.77 15.73
N GLN A 114 5.83 6.89 15.25
CA GLN A 114 7.26 7.16 15.10
C GLN A 114 7.69 7.45 13.65
N GLY A 115 6.73 7.73 12.75
CA GLY A 115 7.01 8.01 11.33
C GLY A 115 7.40 6.78 10.49
N VAL A 116 7.48 5.60 11.09
CA VAL A 116 7.91 4.36 10.39
C VAL A 116 6.92 3.85 9.34
N GLY A 117 5.65 4.29 9.37
CA GLY A 117 4.64 3.86 8.40
C GLY A 117 4.99 4.23 6.96
N GLY A 118 5.53 5.42 6.73
CA GLY A 118 6.00 5.84 5.40
C GLY A 118 7.15 4.99 4.89
N LEU A 119 8.14 4.72 5.74
CA LEU A 119 9.27 3.84 5.43
C LEU A 119 8.82 2.42 5.12
N LEU A 120 7.86 1.89 5.88
CA LEU A 120 7.31 0.55 5.64
C LEU A 120 6.56 0.48 4.30
N ALA A 121 5.75 1.49 3.97
CA ALA A 121 5.06 1.53 2.69
C ALA A 121 6.05 1.54 1.52
N LEU A 122 7.12 2.33 1.63
CA LEU A 122 8.18 2.38 0.63
C LEU A 122 8.94 1.04 0.54
N ALA A 123 9.35 0.45 1.67
CA ALA A 123 10.03 -0.84 1.69
C ALA A 123 9.17 -1.99 1.18
N ILE A 124 7.84 -1.88 1.30
CA ILE A 124 6.88 -2.80 0.66
C ILE A 124 6.85 -2.54 -0.85
N ALA A 125 6.78 -1.28 -1.29
CA ALA A 125 6.75 -0.89 -2.70
C ALA A 125 7.98 -1.38 -3.46
N GLU A 126 9.17 -1.27 -2.86
CA GLU A 126 10.46 -1.75 -3.40
C GLU A 126 10.54 -3.27 -3.66
N ARG A 127 9.50 -4.03 -3.33
CA ARG A 127 9.41 -5.48 -3.62
C ARG A 127 8.80 -5.81 -4.98
N PHE A 128 8.25 -4.82 -5.67
CA PHE A 128 7.51 -4.97 -6.91
C PHE A 128 8.33 -4.44 -8.10
N ASP A 129 7.89 -4.72 -9.34
CA ASP A 129 8.65 -4.35 -10.55
C ASP A 129 8.68 -2.83 -10.73
N ASP A 130 9.76 -2.32 -11.34
CA ASP A 130 9.92 -0.89 -11.57
C ASP A 130 8.83 -0.25 -12.43
N ARG A 131 8.09 -1.07 -13.17
CA ARG A 131 6.98 -0.68 -14.04
C ARG A 131 5.61 -0.78 -13.35
N ASP A 132 5.54 -1.33 -12.15
CA ASP A 132 4.29 -1.42 -11.40
C ASP A 132 3.97 -0.08 -10.72
N ILE A 133 2.69 0.28 -10.68
CA ILE A 133 2.24 1.41 -9.85
C ILE A 133 1.86 0.87 -8.48
N VAL A 134 2.47 1.43 -7.45
CA VAL A 134 2.10 1.13 -6.07
C VAL A 134 1.15 2.20 -5.55
N ALA A 135 -0.08 1.79 -5.24
CA ALA A 135 -1.13 2.65 -4.70
C ALA A 135 -1.38 2.35 -3.22
N LEU A 136 -1.79 3.37 -2.45
CA LEU A 136 -2.30 3.20 -1.10
C LEU A 136 -3.33 4.27 -0.77
N LYS A 137 -4.28 3.95 0.11
CA LYS A 137 -5.20 4.93 0.68
C LYS A 137 -4.70 5.36 2.06
N PRO A 138 -4.44 6.64 2.32
CA PRO A 138 -3.92 7.12 3.61
C PRO A 138 -5.03 7.23 4.65
N TRP A 139 -5.71 6.13 4.95
CA TRP A 139 -6.83 6.07 5.89
C TRP A 139 -6.50 5.17 7.09
N PRO A 140 -6.81 5.58 8.33
CA PRO A 140 -6.59 4.73 9.48
C PRO A 140 -7.56 3.54 9.47
N MET A 141 -7.02 2.35 9.74
CA MET A 141 -7.84 1.17 9.98
C MET A 141 -8.53 1.29 11.35
N THR A 142 -9.81 0.95 11.41
CA THR A 142 -10.63 1.00 12.63
C THR A 142 -10.97 -0.40 13.10
N ALA A 143 -11.47 -0.54 14.33
CA ALA A 143 -11.85 -1.83 14.89
C ALA A 143 -12.96 -2.53 14.08
N ASP A 144 -13.79 -1.77 13.37
CA ASP A 144 -14.90 -2.28 12.55
C ASP A 144 -14.47 -2.65 11.12
N ASP A 145 -13.19 -2.50 10.78
CA ASP A 145 -12.69 -2.84 9.46
C ASP A 145 -12.81 -4.35 9.23
N PRO A 146 -13.44 -4.81 8.12
CA PRO A 146 -13.60 -6.22 7.83
C PRO A 146 -12.28 -6.99 7.72
N ASP A 147 -11.16 -6.31 7.45
CA ASP A 147 -9.83 -6.91 7.42
C ASP A 147 -9.20 -7.10 8.82
N ASN A 148 -9.81 -6.58 9.89
CA ASN A 148 -9.39 -6.82 11.27
C ASN A 148 -9.87 -8.20 11.77
N VAL A 149 -9.48 -9.26 11.07
CA VAL A 149 -9.95 -10.63 11.35
C VAL A 149 -9.64 -11.03 12.80
N ALA A 150 -10.69 -11.35 13.55
CA ALA A 150 -10.67 -11.87 14.92
C ALA A 150 -9.99 -11.00 16.00
N GLY A 151 -9.79 -9.70 15.77
CA GLY A 151 -9.17 -8.83 16.78
C GLY A 151 -7.70 -9.14 17.03
N ALA A 152 -7.00 -9.68 16.02
CA ALA A 152 -5.56 -9.93 16.06
C ALA A 152 -4.75 -8.66 16.39
N TRP A 153 -5.32 -7.49 16.10
CA TRP A 153 -4.76 -6.19 16.44
C TRP A 153 -5.73 -5.37 17.28
N GLU A 154 -5.22 -4.79 18.37
CA GLU A 154 -5.95 -3.77 19.11
C GLU A 154 -5.98 -2.47 18.29
N LEU A 155 -7.15 -2.21 17.68
CA LEU A 155 -7.45 -1.00 16.94
C LEU A 155 -8.36 -0.11 17.77
N LEU A 156 -8.11 1.20 17.69
CA LEU A 156 -8.93 2.17 18.40
C LEU A 156 -10.22 2.41 17.63
N GLN A 157 -11.31 2.56 18.38
CA GLN A 157 -12.52 3.20 17.86
C GLN A 157 -12.22 4.69 17.73
N LEU A 158 -12.37 5.21 16.51
CA LEU A 158 -12.05 6.60 16.18
C LEU A 158 -13.32 7.31 15.72
N SER A 159 -13.60 8.47 16.31
CA SER A 159 -14.64 9.35 15.79
C SER A 159 -14.31 9.84 14.37
N PRO A 160 -15.30 10.27 13.57
CA PRO A 160 -15.04 10.78 12.22
C PRO A 160 -14.01 11.93 12.17
N ALA A 161 -14.00 12.79 13.19
CA ALA A 161 -13.03 13.89 13.30
C ALA A 161 -11.60 13.40 13.57
N GLU A 162 -11.45 12.38 14.42
CA GLU A 162 -10.15 11.75 14.71
C GLU A 162 -9.62 10.99 13.50
N GLN A 163 -10.48 10.24 12.81
CA GLN A 163 -10.11 9.54 11.57
C GLN A 163 -9.56 10.51 10.54
N LYS A 164 -10.25 11.64 10.29
CA LYS A 164 -9.79 12.67 9.36
C LYS A 164 -8.45 13.29 9.78
N THR A 165 -8.26 13.51 11.08
CA THR A 165 -7.01 14.05 11.63
C THR A 165 -5.85 13.07 11.44
N ILE A 166 -6.08 11.79 11.69
CA ILE A 166 -5.07 10.74 11.53
C ILE A 166 -4.79 10.50 10.04
N ALA A 167 -5.81 10.48 9.18
CA ALA A 167 -5.67 10.37 7.73
C ALA A 167 -4.77 11.49 7.16
N ALA A 168 -4.92 12.73 7.64
CA ALA A 168 -4.04 13.83 7.24
C ALA A 168 -2.57 13.60 7.66
N LYS A 169 -2.33 13.05 8.86
CA LYS A 169 -0.98 12.70 9.33
C LYS A 169 -0.38 11.55 8.51
N LEU A 170 -1.17 10.51 8.22
CA LEU A 170 -0.76 9.39 7.37
C LEU A 170 -0.43 9.88 5.97
N ARG A 171 -1.29 10.70 5.36
CA ARG A 171 -1.05 11.30 4.05
C ARG A 171 0.27 12.04 4.00
N LYS A 172 0.55 12.90 4.99
CA LYS A 172 1.83 13.60 5.09
C LYS A 172 3.01 12.64 5.24
N SER A 173 2.86 11.60 6.06
CA SER A 173 3.91 10.59 6.28
C SER A 173 4.26 9.83 4.99
N TYR A 174 3.26 9.40 4.22
CA TYR A 174 3.48 8.70 2.95
C TYR A 174 4.03 9.65 1.88
N GLN A 175 3.58 10.91 1.86
CA GLN A 175 4.13 11.92 0.95
C GLN A 175 5.60 12.22 1.20
N HIS A 176 6.04 12.26 2.47
CA HIS A 176 7.47 12.37 2.78
C HIS A 176 8.27 11.14 2.31
N ALA A 177 7.64 9.98 2.19
CA ALA A 177 8.25 8.75 1.68
C ALA A 177 8.22 8.66 0.14
N GLY A 178 7.72 9.67 -0.57
CA GLY A 178 7.73 9.74 -2.04
C GLY A 178 6.37 9.53 -2.71
N PHE A 179 5.36 9.03 -1.99
CA PHE A 179 4.03 8.81 -2.56
C PHE A 179 3.32 10.13 -2.87
N LYS A 180 2.65 10.25 -4.01
CA LYS A 180 1.99 11.49 -4.45
C LYS A 180 0.59 11.21 -4.97
N PRO A 181 -0.35 12.15 -4.85
CA PRO A 181 -1.59 12.05 -5.62
C PRO A 181 -1.25 12.21 -7.11
N LEU A 182 -1.91 11.43 -7.97
CA LEU A 182 -1.79 11.60 -9.42
C LEU A 182 -2.50 12.88 -9.88
N PHE A 183 -3.66 13.17 -9.29
CA PHE A 183 -4.47 14.33 -9.62
C PHE A 183 -5.11 14.98 -8.39
N LYS A 184 -5.60 16.21 -8.57
CA LYS A 184 -6.25 16.96 -7.50
C LYS A 184 -7.55 16.27 -7.09
N GLY A 185 -7.63 15.86 -5.83
CA GLY A 185 -8.81 15.21 -5.28
C GLY A 185 -8.70 13.69 -5.19
N SER A 186 -7.63 13.09 -5.73
CA SER A 186 -7.35 11.66 -5.57
C SER A 186 -7.32 11.27 -4.08
N SER A 187 -8.11 10.25 -3.76
CA SER A 187 -8.20 9.73 -2.40
C SER A 187 -7.01 8.82 -2.09
N HIS A 188 -6.45 8.18 -3.12
CA HIS A 188 -5.23 7.40 -3.06
C HIS A 188 -3.96 8.27 -3.16
N LEU A 189 -2.83 7.65 -2.84
CA LEU A 189 -1.50 8.12 -3.14
C LEU A 189 -0.78 7.03 -3.91
N PHE A 190 0.11 7.43 -4.81
CA PHE A 190 0.76 6.57 -5.77
C PHE A 190 2.26 6.77 -5.71
N LEU A 191 2.99 5.69 -5.92
CA LEU A 191 4.42 5.69 -6.19
C LEU A 191 4.60 5.19 -7.62
N THR A 192 4.93 6.11 -8.51
CA THR A 192 5.23 5.87 -9.92
C THR A 192 6.73 6.05 -10.13
N HIS A 193 7.34 5.26 -11.02
CA HIS A 193 8.75 5.33 -11.44
C HIS A 193 9.77 5.52 -10.29
N PHE A 194 10.56 4.48 -9.94
CA PHE A 194 11.56 4.50 -8.84
C PHE A 194 12.70 5.53 -9.03
N ARG A 195 12.39 6.82 -8.94
CA ARG A 195 13.31 7.94 -8.75
C ARG A 195 13.01 8.64 -7.43
N HIS A 196 12.78 7.84 -6.40
CA HIS A 196 12.55 8.29 -5.03
C HIS A 196 13.67 7.73 -4.15
N PRO A 197 14.03 8.39 -3.04
CA PRO A 197 15.03 7.86 -2.12
C PRO A 197 14.59 6.48 -1.64
N THR A 198 15.49 5.51 -1.57
CA THR A 198 15.14 4.16 -1.09
C THR A 198 14.79 4.19 0.40
N ALA A 199 14.09 3.15 0.90
CA ALA A 199 13.83 3.01 2.33
C ALA A 199 15.12 3.06 3.13
N THR A 200 16.20 2.46 2.61
CA THR A 200 17.55 2.51 3.21
C THR A 200 18.10 3.95 3.25
N GLU A 201 18.00 4.69 2.15
CA GLU A 201 18.47 6.09 2.07
C GLU A 201 17.67 7.04 2.99
N LEU A 202 16.36 6.80 3.15
CA LEU A 202 15.55 7.56 4.10
C LEU A 202 15.93 7.26 5.55
N ILE A 203 16.31 6.02 5.86
CA ILE A 203 16.81 5.64 7.19
C ILE A 203 18.13 6.36 7.47
N GLU A 204 19.07 6.35 6.52
CA GLU A 204 20.38 6.99 6.68
C GLU A 204 20.28 8.52 6.79
N SER A 205 19.42 9.16 5.99
CA SER A 205 19.21 10.61 6.05
C SER A 205 18.49 11.08 7.32
N SER A 206 17.65 10.22 7.92
CA SER A 206 17.00 10.48 9.21
C SER A 206 17.96 10.44 10.40
N VAL A 207 19.10 9.74 10.27
CA VAL A 207 20.15 9.66 11.30
C VAL A 207 21.06 10.90 11.28
N GLY A 208 21.11 11.64 10.17
CA GLY A 208 21.91 12.85 9.99
C GLY A 208 21.35 14.14 10.63
N PHE A 209 20.13 14.11 11.15
CA PHE A 209 19.52 15.21 11.91
C PHE A 209 19.41 14.83 13.40
N LYS A 210 20.55 14.84 14.10
CA LYS A 210 20.60 14.92 15.57
C LYS A 210 21.51 16.05 16.01
#